data_AF-I0Z8B7-F1
#
_entry.id   AF-I0Z8B7-F1
#
_cell.length_a   1.000
_cell.length_b   1.000
_cell.length_c   1.000
_cell.angle_alpha   90.00
_cell.angle_beta   90.00
_cell.angle_gamma   90.00
#
_symmetry.space_group_name_H-M   'P 1'
#
loop_
_entity.id
_entity.type
_entity.pdbx_description
1 polymer ?
#
loop_
_entity_poly.entity_id
_entity_poly.type
_entity_poly.pdbx_seq_one_letter_code
_entity_poly.pdbx_strand_id
1 'polypeptide(L)'
;SSKYRGVTRHRRTKRWEAHIWDDKKQVYLGGFDVEEHAGKAHDVMALKCRGPNSPLNFAQEEYDELLPMLPSLTKDEVVLLLRRQSKGFAKGTSKYRGVVKQRSGKWDGRMGQYPKRKYMYVGVYGGIDEGAAAYERTAGESNSGHSVSNL
;
A
#
# COMPACT_ATOMS: atom_id res chain seq x y z
N SER A 1 -0.67 16.15 -19.45
CA SER A 1 0.32 16.25 -18.36
C SER A 1 -0.42 16.33 -17.05
N SER A 2 0.18 15.90 -15.93
CA SER A 2 -0.38 16.16 -14.59
C SER A 2 -0.01 17.58 -14.15
N LYS A 3 -0.80 18.17 -13.24
CA LYS A 3 -0.43 19.42 -12.57
C LYS A 3 0.53 19.21 -11.39
N TYR A 4 0.66 17.97 -10.90
CA TYR A 4 1.51 17.63 -9.77
C TYR A 4 2.85 17.03 -10.20
N ARG A 5 3.90 17.35 -9.44
CA ARG A 5 5.26 16.83 -9.60
C ARG A 5 5.27 15.33 -9.39
N GLY A 6 5.99 14.62 -10.26
CA GLY A 6 6.14 13.18 -10.17
C GLY A 6 4.88 12.37 -10.47
N VAL A 7 3.83 12.99 -11.01
CA VAL A 7 2.59 12.31 -11.39
C VAL A 7 2.44 12.23 -12.90
N THR A 8 2.08 11.06 -13.40
CA THR A 8 1.78 10.83 -14.82
C THR A 8 0.43 10.12 -14.97
N ARG A 9 -0.23 10.28 -16.12
CA ARG A 9 -1.51 9.59 -16.40
C ARG A 9 -1.26 8.41 -17.31
N HIS A 10 -1.49 7.21 -16.82
CA HIS A 10 -1.32 5.99 -17.60
C HIS A 10 -2.35 5.91 -18.73
N ARG A 11 -1.90 5.80 -19.98
CA ARG A 11 -2.76 5.96 -21.17
C ARG A 11 -3.89 4.94 -21.25
N ARG A 12 -3.62 3.68 -20.90
CA ARG A 12 -4.56 2.56 -21.06
C ARG A 12 -5.53 2.43 -19.89
N THR A 13 -5.02 2.47 -18.66
CA THR A 13 -5.85 2.29 -17.45
C THR A 13 -6.42 3.60 -16.93
N LYS A 14 -5.95 4.75 -17.43
CA LYS A 14 -6.31 6.10 -16.97
C LYS A 14 -5.96 6.41 -15.50
N ARG A 15 -5.25 5.50 -14.82
CA ARG A 15 -4.76 5.70 -13.45
C ARG A 15 -3.63 6.74 -13.41
N TRP A 16 -3.51 7.38 -12.26
CA TRP A 16 -2.48 8.37 -11.95
C TRP A 16 -1.29 7.69 -11.29
N GLU A 17 -0.17 7.64 -11.99
CA GLU A 17 1.04 6.97 -11.54
C GLU A 17 1.95 7.98 -10.85
N ALA A 18 2.33 7.68 -9.60
CA ALA A 18 3.26 8.47 -8.83
C ALA A 18 4.67 7.87 -8.93
N HIS A 19 5.66 8.73 -9.10
CA HIS A 19 7.07 8.38 -9.24
C HIS A 19 7.95 9.38 -8.50
N ILE A 20 9.10 8.94 -8.00
CA ILE A 20 10.15 9.83 -7.53
C ILE A 20 11.49 9.45 -8.14
N TRP A 21 12.35 10.45 -8.37
CA TRP A 21 13.74 10.24 -8.72
C TRP A 21 14.59 10.31 -7.45
N ASP A 22 15.29 9.22 -7.17
CA ASP A 22 16.22 9.05 -6.05
C ASP A 22 17.51 8.45 -6.63
N ASP A 23 18.65 9.13 -6.44
CA ASP A 23 19.97 8.69 -6.95
C ASP A 23 19.99 8.25 -8.42
N LYS A 24 19.45 9.09 -9.32
CA LYS A 24 19.32 8.85 -10.77
C LYS A 24 18.44 7.63 -11.14
N LYS A 25 17.75 7.03 -10.16
CA LYS A 25 16.82 5.94 -10.37
C LYS A 25 15.38 6.43 -10.18
N GLN A 26 14.53 6.12 -11.14
CA GLN A 26 13.10 6.38 -11.02
C GLN A 26 12.44 5.25 -10.22
N VAL A 27 11.82 5.61 -9.11
CA VAL A 27 11.07 4.69 -8.24
C VAL A 27 9.58 4.91 -8.45
N TYR A 28 8.88 3.84 -8.85
CA TYR A 28 7.41 3.83 -8.94
C TYR A 28 6.79 3.69 -7.55
N LEU A 29 5.90 4.60 -7.19
CA LEU A 29 5.28 4.68 -5.87
C LEU A 29 3.88 4.06 -5.84
N GLY A 30 3.22 4.00 -6.99
CA GLY A 30 1.88 3.44 -7.08
C GLY A 30 1.03 4.08 -8.16
N GLY A 31 -0.10 3.47 -8.46
CA GLY A 31 -1.06 3.95 -9.46
C GLY A 31 -2.41 4.17 -8.81
N PHE A 32 -2.86 5.41 -8.69
CA PHE A 32 -4.02 5.87 -7.95
C PHE A 32 -5.18 6.20 -8.89
N ASP A 33 -6.40 6.19 -8.35
CA ASP A 33 -7.59 6.59 -9.12
C ASP A 33 -7.80 8.11 -9.13
N VAL A 34 -7.30 8.79 -8.10
CA VAL A 34 -7.35 10.25 -7.95
C VAL A 34 -5.95 10.84 -8.13
N GLU A 35 -5.88 11.92 -8.91
CA GLU A 35 -4.62 12.62 -9.23
C GLU A 35 -3.95 13.18 -7.97
N GLU A 36 -4.76 13.75 -7.07
CA GLU A 36 -4.32 14.32 -5.80
C GLU A 36 -3.62 13.28 -4.92
N HIS A 37 -4.18 12.07 -4.80
CA HIS A 37 -3.56 10.99 -4.03
C HIS A 37 -2.20 10.56 -4.59
N ALA A 38 -2.04 10.59 -5.92
CA ALA A 38 -0.75 10.34 -6.55
C ALA A 38 0.26 11.46 -6.21
N GLY A 39 -0.19 12.71 -6.19
CA GLY A 39 0.63 13.85 -5.76
C GLY A 39 1.05 13.74 -4.29
N LYS A 40 0.11 13.41 -3.39
CA LYS A 40 0.41 13.22 -1.96
C LYS A 40 1.41 12.08 -1.76
N ALA A 41 1.30 10.97 -2.51
CA ALA A 41 2.27 9.89 -2.48
C ALA A 41 3.68 10.32 -2.92
N HIS A 42 3.79 11.23 -3.89
CA HIS A 42 5.08 11.81 -4.28
C HIS A 42 5.68 12.62 -3.14
N ASP A 43 4.89 13.49 -2.51
CA ASP A 43 5.32 14.37 -1.42
C ASP A 43 5.82 13.59 -0.21
N VAL A 44 5.09 12.54 0.19
CA VAL A 44 5.51 11.64 1.28
C VAL A 44 6.91 11.04 1.02
N MET A 45 7.18 10.61 -0.22
CA MET A 45 8.50 10.10 -0.58
C MET A 45 9.54 11.21 -0.72
N ALA A 46 9.16 12.40 -1.16
CA ALA A 46 10.06 13.55 -1.23
C ALA A 46 10.53 13.95 0.17
N LEU A 47 9.61 14.03 1.14
CA LEU A 47 9.91 14.24 2.55
C LEU A 47 10.84 13.15 3.08
N LYS A 48 10.60 11.88 2.72
CA LYS A 48 11.45 10.78 3.18
C LYS A 48 12.86 10.81 2.57
N CYS A 49 12.99 11.11 1.28
CA CYS A 49 14.28 11.07 0.58
C CYS A 49 15.11 12.34 0.78
N ARG A 50 14.47 13.50 0.94
CA ARG A 50 15.13 14.82 0.90
C ARG A 50 14.93 15.63 2.19
N GLY A 51 14.06 15.20 3.09
CA GLY A 51 13.76 15.88 4.35
C GLY A 51 12.66 16.94 4.26
N PRO A 52 12.38 17.66 5.37
CA PRO A 52 11.24 18.58 5.50
C PRO A 52 11.25 19.74 4.50
N ASN A 53 12.43 20.20 4.07
CA ASN A 53 12.59 21.32 3.15
C ASN A 53 12.42 20.92 1.66
N SER A 54 11.90 19.73 1.39
CA SER A 54 11.73 19.26 0.02
C SER A 54 10.61 20.04 -0.68
N PRO A 55 10.72 20.31 -2.00
CA PRO A 55 9.65 20.97 -2.73
C PRO A 55 8.44 20.04 -2.87
N LEU A 56 7.34 20.39 -2.20
CA LEU A 56 6.09 19.64 -2.16
C LEU A 56 5.07 20.13 -3.20
N ASN A 57 4.08 19.30 -3.49
CA ASN A 57 2.89 19.63 -4.26
C ASN A 57 1.80 20.25 -3.39
N PHE A 58 1.75 19.88 -2.10
CA PHE A 58 0.77 20.35 -1.12
C PHE A 58 1.44 21.09 0.04
N ALA A 59 0.62 21.77 0.84
CA ALA A 59 1.08 22.49 2.02
C ALA A 59 1.67 21.51 3.05
N GLN A 60 2.66 21.94 3.83
CA GLN A 60 3.39 21.05 4.73
C GLN A 60 2.50 20.54 5.87
N GLU A 61 1.52 21.35 6.26
CA GLU A 61 0.53 21.09 7.31
C GLU A 61 -0.29 19.82 7.03
N GLU A 62 -0.47 19.46 5.76
CA GLU A 62 -1.12 18.20 5.35
C GLU A 62 -0.35 16.95 5.80
N TYR A 63 0.89 17.10 6.26
CA TYR A 63 1.78 16.01 6.64
C TYR A 63 2.21 16.07 8.11
N ASP A 64 1.70 17.01 8.91
CA ASP A 64 2.16 17.21 10.30
C ASP A 64 2.02 15.95 11.17
N GLU A 65 0.97 15.16 10.97
CA GLU A 65 0.77 13.89 11.69
C GLU A 65 1.75 12.79 11.22
N LEU A 66 2.15 12.84 9.94
CA LEU A 66 3.00 11.84 9.31
C LEU A 66 4.50 12.14 9.49
N LEU A 67 4.86 13.42 9.61
CA LEU A 67 6.24 13.90 9.74
C LEU A 67 7.01 13.26 10.92
N PRO A 68 6.44 13.09 12.12
CA PRO A 68 7.11 12.41 13.23
C PRO A 68 7.36 10.91 12.97
N MET A 69 6.52 10.28 12.13
CA MET A 69 6.61 8.85 11.84
C MET A 69 7.54 8.54 10.66
N LEU A 70 7.74 9.47 9.72
CA LEU A 70 8.59 9.23 8.54
C LEU A 70 10.05 8.89 8.85
N PRO A 71 10.71 9.48 9.86
CA PRO A 71 12.09 9.13 10.21
C PRO A 71 12.27 7.67 10.64
N SER A 72 11.28 7.08 11.33
CA SER A 72 11.40 5.71 11.85
C SER A 72 11.23 4.63 10.78
N LEU A 73 10.66 4.97 9.62
CA LEU A 73 10.50 4.07 8.48
C LEU A 73 11.75 4.10 7.57
N THR A 74 12.00 3.03 6.83
CA THR A 74 12.98 3.02 5.74
C THR A 74 12.36 3.50 4.43
N LYS A 75 13.17 3.93 3.45
CA LYS A 75 12.67 4.31 2.11
C LYS A 75 11.83 3.19 1.47
N ASP A 76 12.29 1.95 1.58
CA ASP A 76 11.61 0.79 1.02
C ASP A 76 10.26 0.51 1.70
N GLU A 77 10.17 0.67 3.02
CA GLU A 77 8.92 0.55 3.75
C GLU A 77 7.89 1.58 3.29
N VAL A 78 8.30 2.85 3.14
CA VAL A 78 7.40 3.89 2.63
C VAL A 78 6.93 3.57 1.21
N VAL A 79 7.83 3.11 0.32
CA VAL A 79 7.45 2.66 -1.03
C VAL A 79 6.45 1.51 -0.98
N LEU A 80 6.65 0.53 -0.09
CA LEU A 80 5.73 -0.60 0.08
C LEU A 80 4.35 -0.16 0.59
N LEU A 81 4.32 0.76 1.55
CA LEU A 81 3.09 1.34 2.10
C LEU A 81 2.30 2.08 1.01
N LEU A 82 2.96 2.95 0.24
CA LEU A 82 2.34 3.69 -0.86
C LEU A 82 1.85 2.76 -1.98
N ARG A 83 2.64 1.75 -2.35
CA ARG A 83 2.22 0.76 -3.35
C ARG A 83 1.02 -0.05 -2.87
N ARG A 84 0.97 -0.37 -1.58
CA ARG A 84 -0.15 -1.06 -0.94
C ARG A 84 -1.41 -0.21 -1.00
N GLN A 85 -1.32 1.07 -0.65
CA GLN A 85 -2.44 2.01 -0.70
C GLN A 85 -2.92 2.29 -2.13
N SER A 86 -1.97 2.38 -3.09
CA SER A 86 -2.26 2.76 -4.47
C SER A 86 -3.06 1.73 -5.26
N LYS A 87 -2.86 0.43 -4.99
CA LYS A 87 -3.43 -0.63 -5.84
C LYS A 87 -4.94 -0.73 -5.78
N GLY A 88 -5.58 0.01 -4.88
CA GLY A 88 -7.01 -0.09 -4.67
C GLY A 88 -7.35 -1.48 -4.13
N PHE A 89 -8.35 -1.46 -3.30
CA PHE A 89 -9.07 -2.58 -2.73
C PHE A 89 -9.82 -3.44 -3.77
N ALA A 90 -9.32 -3.54 -5.01
CA ALA A 90 -10.08 -3.99 -6.16
C ALA A 90 -9.25 -4.85 -7.13
N LYS A 91 -8.68 -5.95 -6.63
CA LYS A 91 -8.37 -7.13 -7.47
C LYS A 91 -8.69 -8.46 -6.79
N GLY A 92 -9.63 -8.43 -5.85
CA GLY A 92 -10.43 -9.59 -5.46
C GLY A 92 -11.88 -9.18 -5.55
N THR A 93 -12.78 -10.13 -5.76
CA THR A 93 -14.24 -9.97 -5.64
C THR A 93 -14.71 -9.57 -4.22
N SER A 94 -13.81 -9.08 -3.37
CA SER A 94 -14.03 -8.93 -1.94
C SER A 94 -13.49 -7.59 -1.45
N LYS A 95 -14.12 -7.13 -0.37
CA LYS A 95 -13.71 -5.98 0.44
C LYS A 95 -12.58 -6.32 1.43
N TYR A 96 -11.86 -7.43 1.28
CA TYR A 96 -10.84 -7.81 2.26
C TYR A 96 -9.55 -8.24 1.56
N ARG A 97 -8.42 -7.74 2.07
CA ARG A 97 -7.09 -8.05 1.53
C ARG A 97 -6.83 -9.55 1.66
N GLY A 98 -6.39 -10.17 0.57
CA GLY A 98 -6.10 -11.61 0.55
C GLY A 98 -7.33 -12.49 0.41
N VAL A 99 -8.54 -11.92 0.36
CA VAL A 99 -9.79 -12.70 0.22
C VAL A 99 -10.26 -12.72 -1.23
N VAL A 100 -10.41 -13.91 -1.81
CA VAL A 100 -10.82 -14.12 -3.21
C VAL A 100 -12.01 -15.07 -3.27
N LYS A 101 -13.09 -14.72 -4.01
CA LYS A 101 -14.24 -15.61 -4.23
C LYS A 101 -13.92 -16.60 -5.34
N GLN A 102 -14.11 -17.88 -5.06
CA GLN A 102 -14.07 -18.95 -6.05
C GLN A 102 -15.34 -18.98 -6.90
N ARG A 103 -15.26 -19.59 -8.10
CA ARG A 103 -16.44 -19.82 -8.97
C ARG A 103 -17.50 -20.71 -8.30
N SER A 104 -17.10 -21.53 -7.32
CA SER A 104 -17.97 -22.38 -6.51
C SER A 104 -18.79 -21.60 -5.46
N GLY A 105 -18.59 -20.29 -5.32
CA GLY A 105 -19.22 -19.45 -4.30
C GLY A 105 -18.47 -19.37 -2.97
N LYS A 106 -17.42 -20.17 -2.80
CA LYS A 106 -16.57 -20.22 -1.58
C LYS A 106 -15.54 -19.09 -1.56
N TRP A 107 -14.98 -18.79 -0.39
CA TRP A 107 -14.01 -17.71 -0.18
C TRP A 107 -12.65 -18.25 0.26
N ASP A 108 -11.58 -17.78 -0.39
CA ASP A 108 -10.19 -18.11 -0.06
C ASP A 108 -9.52 -16.97 0.69
N GLY A 109 -9.00 -17.21 1.88
CA GLY A 109 -8.08 -16.30 2.58
C GLY A 109 -6.62 -16.62 2.22
N ARG A 110 -5.86 -15.62 1.75
CA ARG A 110 -4.44 -15.74 1.37
C ARG A 110 -3.58 -14.79 2.19
N MET A 111 -2.66 -15.35 2.97
CA MET A 111 -1.63 -14.61 3.70
C MET A 111 -0.29 -14.73 2.98
N GLY A 112 0.31 -13.60 2.62
CA GLY A 112 1.65 -13.55 2.06
C GLY A 112 2.66 -13.15 3.12
N GLN A 113 3.64 -14.01 3.42
CA GLN A 113 4.81 -13.65 4.22
C GLN A 113 5.84 -12.89 3.36
N TYR A 114 6.50 -11.89 3.96
CA TYR A 114 7.71 -11.23 3.46
C TYR A 114 8.85 -11.50 4.46
N PRO A 115 10.12 -11.70 4.04
CA PRO A 115 10.71 -11.49 2.72
C PRO A 115 10.67 -12.69 1.77
N LYS A 116 10.18 -13.85 2.21
CA LYS A 116 9.99 -15.03 1.35
C LYS A 116 8.52 -15.17 1.01
N ARG A 117 8.16 -14.99 -0.27
CA ARG A 117 6.82 -15.23 -0.84
C ARG A 117 6.42 -16.70 -0.66
N LYS A 118 6.03 -17.08 0.55
CA LYS A 118 5.35 -18.34 0.86
C LYS A 118 3.91 -17.98 1.18
N TYR A 119 2.99 -18.41 0.32
CA TYR A 119 1.57 -18.34 0.63
C TYR A 119 1.28 -19.50 1.58
N MET A 120 0.85 -19.20 2.80
CA MET A 120 0.39 -20.22 3.74
C MET A 120 -1.13 -20.37 3.56
N TYR A 121 -1.57 -21.60 3.30
CA TYR A 121 -2.99 -21.93 3.23
C TYR A 121 -3.54 -22.01 4.65
N VAL A 122 -4.52 -21.16 4.96
CA VAL A 122 -5.08 -21.03 6.32
C VAL A 122 -6.34 -21.89 6.50
N GLY A 123 -7.05 -22.21 5.42
CA GLY A 123 -8.23 -23.08 5.42
C GLY A 123 -9.26 -22.68 4.36
N VAL A 124 -10.36 -23.43 4.25
CA VAL A 124 -11.55 -23.10 3.44
C VAL A 124 -12.73 -22.94 4.38
N TYR A 125 -13.44 -21.82 4.26
CA TYR A 125 -14.50 -21.42 5.20
C TYR A 125 -15.83 -21.17 4.48
N GLY A 126 -16.93 -21.34 5.21
CA GLY A 126 -18.29 -21.16 4.69
C GLY A 126 -18.70 -19.68 4.63
N GLY A 127 -18.19 -18.87 5.56
CA GLY A 127 -18.44 -17.43 5.63
C GLY A 127 -17.20 -16.56 5.43
N ILE A 128 -17.41 -15.31 4.99
CA ILE A 128 -16.34 -14.32 4.83
C ILE A 128 -15.75 -13.87 6.17
N ASP A 129 -16.60 -13.78 7.20
CA ASP A 129 -16.21 -13.38 8.55
C ASP A 129 -15.39 -14.49 9.23
N GLU A 130 -15.70 -15.75 8.95
CA GLU A 130 -14.93 -16.91 9.42
C GLU A 130 -13.52 -16.93 8.82
N GLY A 131 -13.41 -16.64 7.51
CA GLY A 131 -12.12 -16.57 6.81
C GLY A 131 -11.25 -15.40 7.28
N ALA A 132 -11.86 -14.26 7.59
CA ALA A 132 -11.16 -13.10 8.17
C ALA A 132 -10.66 -13.40 9.60
N ALA A 133 -11.51 -13.97 10.45
CA ALA A 133 -11.14 -14.33 11.82
C ALA A 133 -10.01 -15.39 11.86
N ALA A 134 -9.98 -16.32 10.91
CA ALA A 134 -8.90 -17.30 10.80
C ALA A 134 -7.56 -16.67 10.34
N TYR A 135 -7.63 -15.68 9.45
CA TYR A 135 -6.46 -14.89 9.05
C TYR A 135 -5.87 -14.13 10.24
N GLU A 136 -6.71 -13.50 11.07
CA GLU A 136 -6.26 -12.75 12.23
C GLU A 136 -5.65 -13.64 13.33
N ARG A 137 -6.25 -14.80 13.60
CA ARG A 137 -5.69 -15.77 14.56
C ARG A 137 -4.31 -16.26 14.15
N THR A 138 -4.15 -16.65 12.88
CA THR A 138 -2.86 -17.12 12.36
C THR A 138 -1.81 -16.01 12.26
N ALA A 139 -2.22 -14.77 12.01
CA ALA A 139 -1.33 -13.61 12.04
C ALA A 139 -0.84 -13.30 13.46
N GLY A 140 -1.70 -13.45 14.48
CA GLY A 140 -1.36 -13.27 15.89
C GLY A 140 -0.41 -14.35 16.43
N GLU A 141 -0.62 -15.60 16.04
CA GLU A 141 0.24 -16.73 16.45
C GLU A 141 1.63 -16.71 15.82
N SER A 142 1.75 -16.14 14.62
CA SER A 142 3.04 -16.02 13.90
C SER A 142 3.94 -14.92 14.47
N ASN A 143 3.49 -14.20 15.50
CA ASN A 143 4.04 -12.92 15.88
C ASN A 143 4.72 -12.93 17.25
N SER A 144 5.78 -13.73 17.35
CA SER A 144 6.90 -13.44 18.25
C SER A 144 7.89 -12.44 17.61
N GLY A 145 7.38 -11.40 16.92
CA GLY A 145 8.22 -10.36 16.33
C GLY A 145 7.51 -9.46 15.30
N HIS A 146 6.99 -8.33 15.79
CA HIS A 146 6.42 -7.19 15.04
C HIS A 146 5.01 -7.32 14.44
N SER A 147 4.02 -6.91 15.25
CA SER A 147 2.63 -6.68 14.83
C SER A 147 2.46 -5.29 14.24
N VAL A 148 1.77 -5.19 13.11
CA VAL A 148 0.98 -4.01 12.77
C VAL A 148 -0.48 -4.46 12.72
N SER A 149 -1.24 -3.98 13.69
CA SER A 149 -2.69 -4.16 13.87
C SER A 149 -3.48 -3.41 12.78
N ASN A 150 -4.63 -3.96 12.38
CA ASN A 150 -5.61 -3.25 11.55
C ASN A 150 -6.86 -2.95 12.40
N LEU A 151 -7.29 -1.69 12.41
CA LEU A 151 -8.70 -1.29 12.49
C LEU A 151 -9.19 -1.01 11.06
#